data_AF-A0A351L441-F1
#
_entry.id   AF-A0A351L441-F1
#
_cell.length_a   1.000
_cell.length_b   1.000
_cell.length_c   1.000
_cell.angle_alpha   90.00
_cell.angle_beta   90.00
_cell.angle_gamma   90.00
#
_symmetry.space_group_name_H-M   'P 1'
#
loop_
_entity.id
_entity.type
_entity.pdbx_description
1 polymer ?
#
loop_
_entity_poly.entity_id
_entity_poly.type
_entity_poly.pdbx_seq_one_letter_code
_entity_poly.pdbx_strand_id
1 'polypeptide(L)'
;MLQTAPRIATCAKQIRLNFQVLTAFERVTEQYSDLGVRFSDAIALEPSNPAFLPKTGCFVLMPLGHEMILTASFDSPTSWVGGEVCGTGSVILTAFDQTGKILAQVTTAASQGKGSCSKQQLELNRSGIAKVMFHSSEPFILKDFYFQGPITSNAQSY
;
A
#
# COMPACT_ATOMS: atom_id res chain seq x y z
N MET A 1 20.06 -28.74 -27.20
CA MET A 1 18.93 -27.79 -27.26
C MET A 1 18.41 -27.61 -25.85
N LEU A 2 18.52 -26.43 -25.25
CA LEU A 2 18.01 -26.16 -23.90
C LEU A 2 16.51 -25.83 -24.03
N GLN A 3 15.67 -26.71 -23.52
CA GLN A 3 14.22 -26.54 -23.52
C GLN A 3 13.86 -25.62 -22.35
N THR A 4 13.61 -24.35 -22.63
CA THR A 4 13.01 -23.42 -21.67
C THR A 4 11.60 -23.90 -21.34
N ALA A 5 11.37 -24.29 -20.08
CA ALA A 5 10.04 -24.64 -19.60
C ALA A 5 9.07 -23.46 -19.84
N PRO A 6 7.82 -23.72 -20.26
CA PRO A 6 6.83 -22.68 -20.44
C PRO A 6 6.56 -22.02 -19.08
N ARG A 7 6.73 -20.69 -19.00
CA ARG A 7 6.23 -19.90 -17.89
C ARG A 7 4.71 -20.03 -17.89
N ILE A 8 4.17 -20.82 -16.95
CA ILE A 8 2.73 -20.87 -16.70
C ILE A 8 2.31 -19.43 -16.40
N ALA A 9 1.44 -18.88 -17.25
CA ALA A 9 0.83 -17.58 -17.00
C ALA A 9 -0.06 -17.73 -15.76
N THR A 10 0.47 -17.37 -14.59
CA THR A 10 -0.34 -17.19 -13.39
C THR A 10 -1.31 -16.05 -13.69
N CYS A 11 -2.58 -16.38 -13.87
CA CYS A 11 -3.64 -15.39 -13.93
C CYS A 11 -3.54 -14.53 -12.67
N ALA A 12 -3.52 -13.22 -12.85
CA ALA A 12 -3.29 -12.26 -11.79
C ALA A 12 -4.60 -11.58 -11.41
N LYS A 13 -4.75 -11.27 -10.13
CA LYS A 13 -5.98 -10.74 -9.56
C LYS A 13 -5.70 -9.45 -8.79
N GLN A 14 -6.66 -8.52 -8.82
CA GLN A 14 -6.65 -7.37 -7.94
C GLN A 14 -7.00 -7.81 -6.51
N ILE A 15 -6.06 -7.62 -5.61
CA ILE A 15 -6.19 -7.90 -4.17
C ILE A 15 -6.31 -6.56 -3.48
N ARG A 16 -7.34 -6.41 -2.64
CA ARG A 16 -7.47 -5.30 -1.70
C ARG A 16 -7.31 -5.86 -0.29
N LEU A 17 -6.47 -5.22 0.51
CA LEU A 17 -6.24 -5.67 1.88
C LEU A 17 -7.40 -5.26 2.79
N ASN A 18 -7.81 -6.19 3.65
CA ASN A 18 -8.81 -5.90 4.67
C ASN A 18 -8.13 -5.46 5.97
N PHE A 19 -8.02 -4.15 6.20
CA PHE A 19 -7.45 -3.63 7.44
C PHE A 19 -8.28 -3.94 8.69
N GLN A 20 -9.54 -4.39 8.56
CA GLN A 20 -10.39 -4.71 9.72
C GLN A 20 -9.96 -5.96 10.50
N VAL A 21 -9.07 -6.77 9.94
CA VAL A 21 -8.51 -7.92 10.65
C VAL A 21 -7.42 -7.53 11.66
N LEU A 22 -7.02 -6.26 11.65
CA LEU A 22 -5.96 -5.73 12.49
C LEU A 22 -6.46 -5.38 13.91
N THR A 23 -5.52 -5.27 14.82
CA THR A 23 -5.69 -4.82 16.20
C THR A 23 -5.12 -3.41 16.37
N ALA A 24 -5.76 -2.57 17.19
CA ALA A 24 -5.29 -1.22 17.45
C ALA A 24 -3.86 -1.18 17.99
N PHE A 25 -3.05 -0.27 17.44
CA PHE A 25 -1.64 -0.06 17.78
C PHE A 25 -0.72 -1.24 17.49
N GLU A 26 -1.16 -2.25 16.73
CA GLU A 26 -0.26 -3.31 16.33
C GLU A 26 0.70 -2.84 15.24
N ARG A 27 1.96 -3.27 15.31
CA ARG A 27 2.91 -3.09 14.21
C ARG A 27 2.52 -4.03 13.07
N VAL A 28 2.39 -3.48 11.87
CA VAL A 28 2.00 -4.26 10.68
C VAL A 28 3.24 -4.67 9.92
N THR A 29 3.51 -5.97 9.89
CA THR A 29 4.65 -6.59 9.21
C THR A 29 4.22 -7.79 8.38
N GLU A 30 3.78 -8.86 9.04
CA GLU A 30 3.54 -10.18 8.44
C GLU A 30 2.05 -10.52 8.27
N GLN A 31 1.14 -9.67 8.75
CA GLN A 31 -0.30 -9.93 8.79
C GLN A 31 -0.92 -10.20 7.40
N TYR A 32 -0.25 -9.79 6.33
CA TYR A 32 -0.68 -10.00 4.94
C TYR A 32 0.29 -10.86 4.12
N SER A 33 1.22 -11.56 4.78
CA SER A 33 2.23 -12.41 4.13
C SER A 33 1.59 -13.53 3.30
N ASP A 34 0.47 -14.10 3.73
CA ASP A 34 -0.30 -15.10 2.97
C ASP A 34 -0.88 -14.56 1.64
N LEU A 35 -0.99 -13.23 1.51
CA LEU A 35 -1.38 -12.55 0.28
C LEU A 35 -0.17 -12.11 -0.56
N GLY A 36 1.06 -12.38 -0.08
CA GLY A 36 2.31 -12.08 -0.76
C GLY A 36 2.80 -10.64 -0.56
N VAL A 37 2.37 -9.96 0.50
CA VAL A 37 2.83 -8.59 0.82
C VAL A 37 3.21 -8.47 2.29
N ARG A 38 4.37 -7.85 2.55
CA ARG A 38 4.84 -7.50 3.89
C ARG A 38 5.01 -6.01 4.03
N PHE A 39 4.63 -5.47 5.18
CA PHE A 39 4.81 -4.06 5.49
C PHE A 39 6.05 -3.83 6.36
N SER A 40 6.63 -2.63 6.26
CA SER A 40 7.52 -2.13 7.30
C SER A 40 7.28 -0.65 7.54
N ASP A 41 7.63 -0.20 8.74
CA ASP A 41 7.34 1.13 9.27
C ASP A 41 5.85 1.49 9.29
N ALA A 42 5.00 0.48 9.48
CA ALA A 42 3.55 0.62 9.55
C ALA A 42 3.01 0.24 10.94
N ILE A 43 2.03 1.01 11.41
CA ILE A 43 1.22 0.71 12.59
C ILE A 43 -0.26 0.82 12.25
N ALA A 44 -1.06 -0.13 12.76
CA ALA A 44 -2.51 -0.09 12.63
C ALA A 44 -3.09 0.87 13.67
N LEU A 45 -3.98 1.75 13.24
CA LEU A 45 -4.65 2.68 14.13
C LEU A 45 -6.15 2.72 13.84
N GLU A 46 -6.94 2.84 14.90
CA GLU A 46 -8.30 3.33 14.81
C GLU A 46 -8.25 4.86 15.00
N PRO A 47 -8.55 5.67 13.98
CA PRO A 47 -8.44 7.12 14.10
C PRO A 47 -9.45 7.64 15.12
N SER A 48 -8.99 8.32 16.16
CA SER A 48 -9.87 9.01 17.13
C SER A 48 -10.13 10.48 16.76
N ASN A 49 -9.29 11.04 15.88
CA ASN A 49 -9.43 12.41 15.40
C ASN A 49 -10.43 12.48 14.22
N PRO A 50 -11.52 13.26 14.33
CA PRO A 50 -12.51 13.43 13.27
C PRO A 50 -11.95 13.81 11.90
N ALA A 51 -10.85 14.56 11.85
CA ALA A 51 -10.21 14.96 10.59
C ALA A 51 -9.67 13.78 9.78
N PHE A 52 -9.44 12.64 10.43
CA PHE A 52 -8.87 11.42 9.84
C PHE A 52 -9.85 10.24 9.82
N LEU A 53 -11.06 10.42 10.37
CA LEU A 53 -12.06 9.35 10.43
C LEU A 53 -12.38 8.81 9.02
N PRO A 54 -12.24 7.50 8.79
CA PRO A 54 -12.86 6.86 7.66
C PRO A 54 -14.39 6.89 7.81
N LYS A 55 -15.14 6.76 6.70
CA LYS A 55 -16.61 6.81 6.70
C LYS A 55 -17.28 5.70 7.54
N THR A 56 -16.52 4.69 7.94
CA THR A 56 -16.91 3.58 8.81
C THR A 56 -15.67 3.15 9.59
N GLY A 57 -15.84 2.66 10.83
CA GLY A 57 -14.83 2.38 11.86
C GLY A 57 -13.70 1.45 11.43
N CYS A 58 -12.91 1.92 10.46
CA CYS A 58 -11.92 1.15 9.76
C CYS A 58 -10.54 1.44 10.33
N PHE A 59 -9.82 0.39 10.71
CA PHE A 59 -8.38 0.47 10.89
C PHE A 59 -7.71 1.06 9.64
N VAL A 60 -6.73 1.93 9.88
CA VAL A 60 -5.86 2.52 8.86
C VAL A 60 -4.42 2.18 9.20
N LEU A 61 -3.53 2.25 8.22
CA LEU A 61 -2.10 2.20 8.48
C LEU A 61 -1.53 3.61 8.58
N MET A 62 -0.60 3.81 9.49
CA MET A 62 0.16 5.05 9.65
C MET A 62 1.66 4.74 9.64
N PRO A 63 2.51 5.64 9.13
CA PRO A 63 3.95 5.59 9.38
C PRO A 63 4.26 5.51 10.89
N LEU A 64 5.15 4.60 11.28
CA LEU A 64 5.54 4.40 12.69
C LEU A 64 6.67 5.36 13.14
N GLY A 65 7.44 5.92 12.21
CA GLY A 65 8.64 6.71 12.49
C GLY A 65 8.54 8.20 12.10
N HIS A 66 9.51 8.99 12.56
CA HIS A 66 9.62 10.43 12.27
C HIS A 66 9.75 10.75 10.78
N GLU A 67 10.35 9.85 10.01
CA GLU A 67 10.55 10.02 8.57
C GLU A 67 9.24 9.99 7.76
N MET A 68 8.10 9.66 8.38
CA MET A 68 6.80 9.56 7.72
C MET A 68 6.87 8.65 6.48
N ILE A 69 7.46 7.48 6.66
CA ILE A 69 7.62 6.45 5.63
C ILE A 69 6.82 5.22 6.04
N LEU A 70 6.13 4.62 5.06
CA LEU A 70 5.54 3.30 5.14
C LEU A 70 5.91 2.54 3.86
N THR A 71 6.38 1.30 3.99
CA THR A 71 6.74 0.48 2.83
C THR A 71 5.95 -0.80 2.76
N ALA A 72 5.72 -1.27 1.54
CA ALA A 72 5.17 -2.60 1.27
C ALA A 72 6.07 -3.31 0.26
N SER A 73 6.51 -4.53 0.60
CA SER A 73 7.33 -5.38 -0.25
C SER A 73 6.53 -6.60 -0.70
N PHE A 74 6.68 -6.99 -1.95
CA PHE A 74 5.93 -8.10 -2.55
C PHE A 74 6.82 -9.34 -2.69
N ASP A 75 6.28 -10.50 -2.33
CA ASP A 75 6.98 -11.79 -2.49
C ASP A 75 7.25 -12.12 -3.97
N SER A 76 6.35 -11.65 -4.85
CA SER A 76 6.51 -11.69 -6.30
C SER A 76 6.26 -10.30 -6.88
N PRO A 77 7.10 -9.80 -7.80
CA PRO A 77 6.91 -8.48 -8.36
C PRO A 77 5.52 -8.30 -8.99
N THR A 78 4.86 -7.18 -8.68
CA THR A 78 3.56 -6.81 -9.23
C THR A 78 3.69 -5.89 -10.44
N SER A 79 2.62 -5.78 -11.22
CA SER A 79 2.48 -4.79 -12.31
C SER A 79 1.58 -3.61 -11.95
N TRP A 80 0.82 -3.70 -10.86
CA TRP A 80 -0.11 -2.65 -10.43
C TRP A 80 -0.24 -2.61 -8.92
N VAL A 81 -0.23 -1.40 -8.37
CA VAL A 81 -0.32 -1.15 -6.92
C VAL A 81 -0.91 0.23 -6.70
N GLY A 82 -1.68 0.37 -5.62
CA GLY A 82 -2.10 1.67 -5.16
C GLY A 82 -2.70 1.64 -3.76
N GLY A 83 -3.24 2.78 -3.38
CA GLY A 83 -3.90 2.95 -2.10
C GLY A 83 -4.68 4.24 -2.02
N GLU A 84 -5.60 4.29 -1.06
CA GLU A 84 -6.27 5.53 -0.66
C GLU A 84 -5.49 6.13 0.51
N VAL A 85 -4.97 7.34 0.32
CA VAL A 85 -4.23 8.07 1.34
C VAL A 85 -5.00 9.30 1.80
N CYS A 86 -4.60 9.76 2.97
CA CYS A 86 -5.14 10.94 3.61
C CYS A 86 -4.03 11.57 4.44
N GLY A 87 -3.53 12.74 4.02
CA GLY A 87 -2.46 13.47 4.71
C GLY A 87 -2.76 14.97 4.87
N THR A 88 -2.02 15.61 5.77
CA THR A 88 -2.04 17.08 5.92
C THR A 88 -1.14 17.78 4.90
N GLY A 89 -0.17 17.06 4.33
CA GLY A 89 0.66 17.48 3.20
C GLY A 89 0.53 16.55 2.00
N SER A 90 1.37 16.77 0.99
CA SER A 90 1.43 15.91 -0.19
C SER A 90 1.98 14.53 0.18
N VAL A 91 1.32 13.47 -0.27
CA VAL A 91 1.78 12.09 -0.10
C VAL A 91 2.30 11.58 -1.43
N ILE A 92 3.44 10.92 -1.38
CA ILE A 92 4.13 10.39 -2.55
C ILE A 92 4.13 8.86 -2.46
N LEU A 93 3.75 8.20 -3.55
CA LEU A 93 3.93 6.77 -3.75
C LEU A 93 5.08 6.55 -4.74
N THR A 94 6.17 5.93 -4.28
CA THR A 94 7.33 5.56 -5.10
C THR A 94 7.40 4.04 -5.23
N ALA A 95 7.58 3.53 -6.45
CA ALA A 95 7.76 2.10 -6.73
C ALA A 95 9.21 1.78 -7.10
N PHE A 96 9.67 0.62 -6.65
CA PHE A 96 11.04 0.13 -6.84
C PHE A 96 11.04 -1.29 -7.41
N ASP A 97 12.07 -1.61 -8.18
CA ASP A 97 12.37 -3.00 -8.58
C ASP A 97 13.13 -3.78 -7.49
N GLN A 98 13.47 -5.04 -7.77
CA GLN A 98 14.19 -5.93 -6.84
C GLN A 98 15.59 -5.44 -6.49
N THR A 99 16.20 -4.58 -7.32
CA THR A 99 17.52 -4.00 -7.07
C THR A 99 17.46 -2.71 -6.25
N GLY A 100 16.25 -2.23 -5.94
CA GLY A 100 16.02 -0.96 -5.26
C GLY A 100 16.03 0.25 -6.20
N LYS A 101 16.02 0.05 -7.51
CA LYS A 101 15.93 1.15 -8.49
C LYS A 101 14.49 1.63 -8.58
N ILE A 102 14.30 2.96 -8.63
CA ILE A 102 13.00 3.59 -8.82
C ILE A 102 12.45 3.26 -10.22
N LEU A 103 11.24 2.72 -10.27
CA LEU A 103 10.50 2.44 -11.50
C LEU A 103 9.53 3.57 -11.88
N ALA A 104 8.84 4.12 -10.89
CA ALA A 104 7.89 5.22 -11.06
C ALA A 104 7.55 5.89 -9.73
N GLN A 105 6.93 7.06 -9.83
CA GLN A 105 6.45 7.82 -8.70
C GLN A 105 5.17 8.57 -9.08
N VAL A 106 4.26 8.72 -8.12
CA VAL A 106 3.05 9.56 -8.22
C VAL A 106 2.85 10.29 -6.91
N THR A 107 2.34 11.51 -6.97
CA THR A 107 2.12 12.39 -5.81
C THR A 107 0.66 12.81 -5.79
N THR A 108 0.11 13.01 -4.59
CA THR A 108 -1.24 13.56 -4.46
C THR A 108 -1.31 14.98 -5.03
N ALA A 109 -2.50 15.39 -5.48
CA ALA A 109 -2.73 16.79 -5.81
C ALA A 109 -2.61 17.65 -4.54
N ALA A 110 -2.09 18.88 -4.68
CA ALA A 110 -1.95 19.80 -3.55
C ALA A 110 -3.28 19.95 -2.79
N SER A 111 -3.25 19.79 -1.46
CA SER A 111 -4.45 19.98 -0.64
C SER A 111 -4.82 21.48 -0.64
N GLN A 112 -6.07 21.79 -0.98
CA GLN A 112 -6.56 23.18 -1.09
C GLN A 112 -7.14 23.70 0.24
N GLY A 113 -6.79 23.14 1.40
CA GLY A 113 -7.39 23.58 2.65
C GLY A 113 -6.69 23.07 3.91
N LYS A 114 -6.44 23.99 4.86
CA LYS A 114 -6.01 23.66 6.22
C LYS A 114 -7.10 22.85 6.94
N GLY A 115 -6.76 21.66 7.41
CA GLY A 115 -7.50 20.95 8.46
C GLY A 115 -8.51 19.89 8.02
N SER A 116 -8.73 19.68 6.72
CA SER A 116 -9.58 18.59 6.22
C SER A 116 -8.78 17.66 5.33
N CYS A 117 -8.66 16.41 5.75
CA CYS A 117 -7.98 15.40 4.97
C CYS A 117 -8.84 14.94 3.78
N SER A 118 -8.55 15.43 2.57
CA SER A 118 -9.19 14.92 1.36
C SER A 118 -8.68 13.51 1.06
N LYS A 119 -9.59 12.57 0.86
CA LYS A 119 -9.24 11.22 0.37
C LYS A 119 -8.62 11.36 -1.01
N GLN A 120 -7.44 10.78 -1.22
CA GLN A 120 -6.73 10.84 -2.48
C GLN A 120 -6.22 9.46 -2.86
N GLN A 121 -6.39 9.10 -4.13
CA GLN A 121 -5.99 7.81 -4.66
C GLN A 121 -4.62 7.94 -5.33
N LEU A 122 -3.69 7.07 -4.98
CA LEU A 122 -2.37 6.97 -5.62
C LEU A 122 -2.24 5.59 -6.24
N GLU A 123 -1.90 5.54 -7.53
CA GLU A 123 -1.71 4.29 -8.25
C GLU A 123 -0.52 4.33 -9.18
N LEU A 124 0.15 3.18 -9.32
CA LEU A 124 1.24 2.97 -10.26
C LEU A 124 0.98 1.70 -11.06
N ASN A 125 1.13 1.80 -12.37
CA ASN A 125 1.09 0.68 -13.30
C ASN A 125 2.46 0.56 -13.99
N ARG A 126 3.32 -0.31 -13.48
CA ARG A 126 4.66 -0.62 -14.02
C ARG A 126 4.97 -2.08 -13.71
N SER A 127 5.52 -2.81 -14.68
CA SER A 127 5.98 -4.18 -14.44
C SER A 127 7.21 -4.21 -13.53
N GLY A 128 7.32 -5.26 -12.72
CA GLY A 128 8.52 -5.52 -11.91
C GLY A 128 8.57 -4.76 -10.59
N ILE A 129 7.45 -4.21 -10.11
CA ILE A 129 7.40 -3.54 -8.80
C ILE A 129 7.58 -4.58 -7.71
N ALA A 130 8.74 -4.57 -7.06
CA ALA A 130 9.04 -5.46 -5.93
C ALA A 130 8.76 -4.80 -4.58
N LYS A 131 8.78 -3.47 -4.54
CA LYS A 131 8.54 -2.69 -3.33
C LYS A 131 7.88 -1.35 -3.68
N VAL A 132 7.01 -0.87 -2.80
CA VAL A 132 6.53 0.50 -2.80
C VAL A 132 6.80 1.19 -1.48
N MET A 133 6.90 2.52 -1.54
CA MET A 133 7.06 3.40 -0.40
C MET A 133 6.04 4.53 -0.51
N PHE A 134 5.20 4.66 0.51
CA PHE A 134 4.42 5.86 0.76
C PHE A 134 5.23 6.76 1.68
N HIS A 135 5.39 8.03 1.32
CA HIS A 135 6.13 9.00 2.13
C HIS A 135 5.58 10.42 1.99
N SER A 136 5.81 11.23 3.01
CA SER A 136 5.43 12.64 3.05
C SER A 136 6.35 13.41 4.00
N SER A 137 6.39 14.74 3.92
CA SER A 137 7.01 15.58 4.94
C SER A 137 6.09 15.84 6.14
N GLU A 138 4.82 15.46 6.03
CA GLU A 138 3.76 15.74 7.00
C GLU A 138 3.00 14.45 7.35
N PRO A 139 2.31 14.38 8.50
CA PRO A 139 1.54 13.21 8.88
C PRO A 139 0.49 12.79 7.83
N PHE A 140 0.43 11.49 7.56
CA PHE A 140 -0.60 10.89 6.73
C PHE A 140 -0.99 9.49 7.21
N ILE A 141 -2.14 9.03 6.73
CA ILE A 141 -2.65 7.68 6.90
C ILE A 141 -2.92 7.05 5.54
N LEU A 142 -2.74 5.74 5.48
CA LEU A 142 -3.14 4.87 4.38
C LEU A 142 -4.44 4.18 4.79
N LYS A 143 -5.54 4.57 4.13
CA LYS A 143 -6.89 4.06 4.40
C LYS A 143 -7.18 2.75 3.69
N ASP A 144 -6.47 2.49 2.61
CA ASP A 144 -6.69 1.34 1.75
C ASP A 144 -5.41 1.00 1.00
N PHE A 145 -5.20 -0.29 0.71
CA PHE A 145 -4.08 -0.76 -0.07
C PHE A 145 -4.52 -1.89 -0.98
N TYR A 146 -4.10 -1.81 -2.23
CA TYR A 146 -4.45 -2.78 -3.24
C TYR A 146 -3.33 -2.97 -4.24
N PHE A 147 -3.26 -4.15 -4.81
CA PHE A 147 -2.22 -4.53 -5.75
C PHE A 147 -2.67 -5.71 -6.61
N GLN A 148 -1.93 -5.95 -7.68
CA GLN A 148 -2.11 -7.14 -8.50
C GLN A 148 -1.24 -8.27 -7.93
N GLY A 149 -1.87 -9.36 -7.49
CA GLY A 149 -1.18 -10.53 -6.94
C GLY A 149 -1.50 -11.83 -7.69
N PRO A 150 -0.79 -12.92 -7.37
CA PRO A 150 -1.14 -14.24 -7.87
C PRO A 150 -2.51 -14.68 -7.35
N ILE A 151 -3.25 -15.46 -8.13
CA ILE A 151 -4.45 -16.15 -7.61
C ILE A 151 -3.99 -17.21 -6.60
N THR A 152 -4.18 -16.93 -5.31
CA THR A 152 -4.15 -17.94 -4.26
C THR A 152 -5.57 -18.43 -4.02
N SER A 153 -5.76 -19.71 -3.69
CA SER A 153 -7.05 -20.37 -3.54
C SER A 153 -7.99 -19.77 -2.47
N ASN A 154 -7.53 -18.76 -1.71
CA ASN A 154 -8.25 -18.14 -0.60
C ASN A 154 -8.59 -16.64 -0.80
N ALA A 155 -8.22 -16.02 -1.91
CA ALA A 155 -8.51 -14.60 -2.13
C ALA A 155 -9.93 -14.42 -2.69
N GLN A 156 -10.84 -13.78 -1.95
CA GLN A 156 -12.14 -13.35 -2.50
C GLN A 156 -11.95 -12.33 -3.64
N SER A 157 -12.79 -12.42 -4.66
CA SER A 157 -12.78 -11.48 -5.80
C SER A 157 -13.48 -10.20 -5.40
N TYR A 158 -12.85 -9.08 -5.74
CA TYR A 158 -13.58 -7.83 -5.96
C TYR A 158 -14.52 -7.98 -7.15
#